data_AF-A0A250FAE5-F1
#
_entry.id   AF-A0A250FAE5-F1
#
_cell.length_a   1.000
_cell.length_b   1.000
_cell.length_c   1.000
_cell.angle_alpha   90.00
_cell.angle_beta   90.00
_cell.angle_gamma   90.00
#
_symmetry.space_group_name_H-M   'P 1'
#
loop_
_entity.id
_entity.type
_entity.pdbx_description
1 polymer ?
#
loop_
_entity_poly.entity_id
_entity_poly.type
_entity_poly.pdbx_seq_one_letter_code
_entity_poly.pdbx_strand_id
1 'polypeptide(L)'
;MDKPSVKKGIRTVVVAMLLILVPLFSLLVLNASYEALYLFLVGLVISAILVLGFFVYYSFYYRWARWCMGGIGVFLLWILVVIYLDDIKKVYSDWSIPDKYARYKILEYETSYREQGKEIQFLMEDDVYNHYFLNAKNELVCFDHYLGAMYKYDIGGKMIDKFVSEKLENHTREGFFLNHYFVNTIRNFYTSWAIDGDTLMKPITFVEGSDKWSAKQRLEHLNIVKEKAECYVLKEIIVYDDDVSAALNKDKLGAKVVYRQDQKWQFFYLPTDSFGDLSVYSLREKGLEKGWNNNLFIDIMDTGQKTESHKRGMIRPQYISYDGENQYYDLVIDNVTFRLKNTPYYYDNGNREVFMQKETLYWKDKEASTESLGDYEVYQNVHLYYKLLTNSNKLYIIK
;
A
#
# COMPACT_ATOMS: atom_id res chain seq x y z
N MET A 1 -17.37 20.76 66.52
CA MET A 1 -16.39 19.69 66.19
C MET A 1 -15.03 20.34 66.09
N ASP A 2 -14.07 19.87 66.90
CA ASP A 2 -12.69 20.34 66.83
C ASP A 2 -12.04 19.92 65.51
N LYS A 3 -11.20 20.80 64.96
CA LYS A 3 -10.52 20.52 63.69
C LYS A 3 -9.47 19.42 63.87
N PRO A 4 -9.47 18.36 63.05
CA PRO A 4 -8.50 17.28 63.17
C PRO A 4 -7.08 17.76 62.80
N SER A 5 -6.06 17.34 63.55
CA SER A 5 -4.67 17.76 63.30
C SER A 5 -4.16 17.31 61.93
N VAL A 6 -3.86 18.27 61.03
CA VAL A 6 -3.35 18.01 59.68
C VAL A 6 -1.98 17.31 59.72
N LYS A 7 -1.07 17.77 60.58
CA LYS A 7 0.28 17.19 60.73
C LYS A 7 0.22 15.72 61.14
N LYS A 8 -0.72 15.36 62.03
CA LYS A 8 -0.94 13.98 62.46
C LYS A 8 -1.49 13.13 61.31
N GLY A 9 -2.49 13.63 60.57
CA GLY A 9 -3.07 12.92 59.43
C GLY A 9 -2.07 12.68 58.29
N ILE A 10 -1.28 13.71 57.90
CA ILE A 10 -0.22 13.56 56.89
C ILE A 10 0.78 12.48 57.32
N ARG A 11 1.24 12.55 58.58
CA ARG A 11 2.17 11.54 59.11
C ARG A 11 1.60 10.13 59.02
N THR A 12 0.32 9.95 59.37
CA THR A 12 -0.35 8.64 59.28
C THR A 12 -0.41 8.11 57.85
N VAL A 13 -0.80 8.94 56.88
CA VAL A 13 -0.90 8.54 55.46
C VAL A 13 0.48 8.21 54.90
N VAL A 14 1.49 9.05 55.16
CA VAL A 14 2.86 8.82 54.68
C VAL A 14 3.44 7.53 55.26
N VAL A 15 3.24 7.27 56.55
CA VAL A 15 3.70 6.01 57.18
C VAL A 15 2.99 4.80 56.56
N ALA A 16 1.68 4.87 56.34
CA ALA A 16 0.93 3.80 55.69
C ALA A 16 1.41 3.54 54.25
N MET A 17 1.66 4.60 53.47
CA MET A 17 2.22 4.47 52.11
C MET A 17 3.60 3.83 52.12
N LEU A 18 4.49 4.23 53.03
CA LEU A 18 5.83 3.65 53.13
C LEU A 18 5.78 2.16 53.51
N LEU A 19 4.87 1.77 54.41
CA LEU A 19 4.67 0.37 54.80
C LEU A 19 4.16 -0.50 53.65
N ILE A 20 3.44 0.08 52.68
CA ILE A 20 2.96 -0.63 51.50
C ILE A 20 4.03 -0.64 50.40
N LEU A 21 4.58 0.52 50.05
CA LEU A 21 5.43 0.69 48.88
C LEU A 21 6.86 0.17 49.08
N VAL A 22 7.44 0.30 50.27
CA VAL A 22 8.84 -0.14 50.50
C VAL A 22 8.99 -1.65 50.37
N PRO A 23 8.13 -2.51 50.96
CA PRO A 23 8.23 -3.95 50.76
C PRO A 23 7.96 -4.38 49.31
N LEU A 24 6.96 -3.76 48.66
CA LEU A 24 6.62 -4.07 47.27
C LEU A 24 7.70 -3.65 46.28
N PHE A 25 8.35 -2.51 46.52
CA PHE A 25 9.49 -2.06 45.71
C PHE A 25 10.70 -2.98 45.89
N SER A 26 11.01 -3.37 47.14
CA SER A 26 12.07 -4.35 47.41
C SER A 26 11.79 -5.69 46.73
N LEU A 27 10.54 -6.17 46.74
CA LEU A 27 10.11 -7.36 46.02
C LEU A 27 10.33 -7.20 44.50
N LEU A 28 9.97 -6.05 43.93
CA LEU A 28 10.17 -5.75 42.50
C LEU A 28 11.64 -5.78 42.11
N VAL A 29 12.51 -5.13 42.89
CA VAL A 29 13.96 -5.05 42.62
C VAL A 29 14.64 -6.41 42.73
N LEU A 30 14.22 -7.24 43.71
CA LEU A 30 14.86 -8.53 43.98
C LEU A 30 14.36 -9.66 43.05
N ASN A 31 13.08 -9.65 42.67
CA ASN A 31 12.48 -10.75 41.91
C ASN A 31 12.19 -10.43 40.44
N ALA A 32 12.29 -9.16 40.01
CA ALA A 32 12.20 -8.68 38.61
C ALA A 32 11.17 -9.40 37.71
N SER A 33 10.04 -9.83 38.29
CA SER A 33 9.02 -10.64 37.63
C SER A 33 7.79 -9.80 37.30
N TYR A 34 7.01 -10.27 36.33
CA TYR A 34 5.73 -9.66 35.98
C TYR A 34 4.75 -9.63 37.17
N GLU A 35 4.76 -10.66 38.01
CA GLU A 35 3.93 -10.71 39.23
C GLU A 35 4.35 -9.65 40.25
N ALA A 36 5.66 -9.45 40.46
CA ALA A 36 6.17 -8.42 41.36
C ALA A 36 5.87 -7.00 40.84
N LEU A 37 5.93 -6.79 39.52
CA LEU A 37 5.54 -5.52 38.89
C LEU A 37 4.04 -5.24 39.09
N TYR A 38 3.18 -6.24 38.86
CA TYR A 38 1.75 -6.12 39.08
C TYR A 38 1.41 -5.75 40.53
N LEU A 39 1.99 -6.45 41.51
CA LEU A 39 1.78 -6.16 42.93
C LEU A 39 2.26 -4.75 43.32
N PHE A 40 3.38 -4.30 42.76
CA PHE A 40 3.86 -2.93 42.97
C PHE A 40 2.89 -1.87 42.41
N LEU A 41 2.35 -2.09 41.20
CA LEU A 41 1.34 -1.21 40.61
C LEU A 41 0.05 -1.17 41.45
N VAL A 42 -0.40 -2.32 41.97
CA VAL A 42 -1.55 -2.37 42.91
C VAL A 42 -1.27 -1.58 44.18
N GLY A 43 -0.05 -1.67 44.73
CA GLY A 43 0.37 -0.87 45.88
C GLY A 43 0.34 0.64 45.62
N LEU A 44 0.71 1.08 44.42
CA LEU A 44 0.59 2.48 44.00
C LEU A 44 -0.87 2.94 43.95
N VAL A 45 -1.78 2.11 43.43
CA VAL A 45 -3.22 2.43 43.40
C VAL A 45 -3.79 2.55 44.82
N ILE A 46 -3.46 1.62 45.72
CA ILE A 46 -3.89 1.69 47.13
C ILE A 46 -3.36 2.96 47.80
N SER A 47 -2.10 3.32 47.55
CA SER A 47 -1.50 4.55 48.06
C SER A 47 -2.21 5.81 47.56
N ALA A 48 -2.59 5.83 46.27
CA ALA A 48 -3.38 6.92 45.70
C ALA A 48 -4.77 7.04 46.34
N ILE A 49 -5.44 5.92 46.63
CA ILE A 49 -6.74 5.88 47.34
C ILE A 49 -6.60 6.44 48.76
N LEU A 50 -5.51 6.11 49.48
CA LEU A 50 -5.26 6.65 50.83
C LEU A 50 -5.08 8.17 50.81
N VAL A 51 -4.33 8.68 49.83
CA VAL A 51 -4.14 10.13 49.62
C VAL A 51 -5.48 10.80 49.29
N LEU A 52 -6.28 10.20 48.40
CA LEU A 52 -7.61 10.71 48.06
C LEU A 52 -8.54 10.73 49.28
N GLY A 53 -8.58 9.65 50.06
CA GLY A 53 -9.35 9.54 51.30
C GLY A 53 -8.95 10.58 52.35
N PHE A 54 -7.65 10.87 52.47
CA PHE A 54 -7.16 11.98 53.29
C PHE A 54 -7.72 13.33 52.84
N PHE A 55 -7.63 13.64 51.54
CA PHE A 55 -8.17 14.90 51.02
C PHE A 55 -9.70 14.98 51.20
N VAL A 56 -10.43 13.89 50.96
CA VAL A 56 -11.89 13.81 51.19
C VAL A 56 -12.22 14.10 52.65
N TYR A 57 -11.57 13.42 53.60
CA TYR A 57 -11.84 13.61 55.03
C TYR A 57 -11.54 15.05 55.48
N TYR A 58 -10.39 15.62 55.09
CA TYR A 58 -10.00 16.98 55.49
C TYR A 58 -10.79 18.07 54.75
N SER A 59 -11.44 17.76 53.62
CA SER A 59 -12.25 18.72 52.87
C SER A 59 -13.45 19.27 53.66
N PHE A 60 -14.01 18.48 54.58
CA PHE A 60 -15.10 18.90 55.45
C PHE A 60 -14.69 19.97 56.47
N TYR A 61 -13.40 20.04 56.82
CA TYR A 61 -12.89 20.92 57.88
C TYR A 61 -12.02 22.06 57.36
N TYR A 62 -11.40 21.90 56.18
CA TYR A 62 -10.38 22.81 55.68
C TYR A 62 -10.65 23.27 54.25
N ARG A 63 -10.57 24.59 54.04
CA ARG A 63 -10.75 25.21 52.72
C ARG A 63 -9.67 24.79 51.72
N TRP A 64 -8.41 24.67 52.14
CA TRP A 64 -7.31 24.27 51.28
C TRP A 64 -7.49 22.84 50.73
N ALA A 65 -8.02 21.90 51.54
CA ALA A 65 -8.28 20.53 51.11
C ALA A 65 -9.37 20.46 50.03
N ARG A 66 -10.39 21.33 50.11
CA ARG A 66 -11.40 21.49 49.05
C ARG A 66 -10.78 21.98 47.73
N TRP A 67 -9.86 22.93 47.79
CA TRP A 67 -9.12 23.39 46.60
C TRP A 67 -8.24 22.27 46.00
N CYS A 68 -7.58 21.48 46.84
CA CYS A 68 -6.80 20.32 46.38
C CYS A 68 -7.69 19.26 45.72
N MET A 69 -8.86 18.95 46.26
CA MET A 69 -9.82 18.04 45.61
C MET A 69 -10.33 18.59 44.28
N GLY A 70 -10.63 19.89 44.21
CA GLY A 70 -10.97 20.56 42.96
C GLY A 70 -9.86 20.42 41.91
N GLY A 71 -8.60 20.63 42.30
CA GLY A 71 -7.45 20.44 41.43
C GLY A 71 -7.27 18.99 40.95
N ILE A 72 -7.42 18.01 41.84
CA ILE A 72 -7.40 16.57 41.48
C ILE A 72 -8.53 16.26 40.50
N GLY A 73 -9.74 16.79 40.73
CA GLY A 73 -10.88 16.61 39.84
C GLY A 73 -10.62 17.17 38.44
N VAL A 74 -10.07 18.39 38.34
CA VAL A 74 -9.69 19.00 37.04
C VAL A 74 -8.59 18.19 36.35
N PHE A 75 -7.61 17.69 37.10
CA PHE A 75 -6.53 16.87 36.54
C PHE A 75 -7.03 15.53 36.00
N LEU A 76 -7.92 14.83 36.74
CA LEU A 76 -8.57 13.61 36.26
C LEU A 76 -9.44 13.87 35.04
N LEU A 77 -10.18 14.98 35.01
CA LEU A 77 -10.96 15.40 33.85
C LEU A 77 -10.06 15.69 32.66
N TRP A 78 -8.92 16.35 32.86
CA TRP A 78 -7.92 16.57 31.82
C TRP A 78 -7.34 15.24 31.28
N ILE A 79 -7.01 14.30 32.16
CA ILE A 79 -6.58 12.94 31.74
C ILE A 79 -7.67 12.27 30.92
N LEU A 80 -8.94 12.31 31.35
CA LEU A 80 -10.05 11.76 30.58
C LEU A 80 -10.15 12.44 29.21
N VAL A 81 -10.05 13.76 29.13
CA VAL A 81 -10.05 14.49 27.85
C VAL A 81 -8.88 14.08 26.97
N VAL A 82 -7.68 13.88 27.52
CA VAL A 82 -6.51 13.42 26.76
C VAL A 82 -6.67 11.98 26.28
N ILE A 83 -7.17 11.07 27.13
CA ILE A 83 -7.44 9.67 26.78
C ILE A 83 -8.50 9.57 25.68
N TYR A 84 -9.58 10.34 25.79
CA TYR A 84 -10.69 10.31 24.85
C TYR A 84 -10.61 11.39 23.77
N LEU A 85 -9.46 12.06 23.60
CA LEU A 85 -9.36 13.21 22.70
C LEU A 85 -9.71 12.84 21.26
N ASP A 86 -9.24 11.68 20.80
CA ASP A 86 -9.45 11.22 19.44
C ASP A 86 -10.90 10.75 19.21
N ASP A 87 -11.50 10.09 20.20
CA ASP A 87 -12.94 9.75 20.17
C ASP A 87 -13.81 11.01 20.14
N ILE A 88 -13.47 12.02 20.94
CA ILE A 88 -14.16 13.32 20.95
C ILE A 88 -14.04 14.01 19.59
N LYS A 89 -12.85 14.01 18.99
CA LYS A 89 -12.63 14.57 17.65
C LYS A 89 -13.47 13.85 16.61
N LYS A 90 -13.53 12.52 16.66
CA LYS A 90 -14.33 11.70 15.73
C LYS A 90 -15.82 11.99 15.86
N VAL A 91 -16.36 11.99 17.08
CA VAL A 91 -17.77 12.32 17.33
C VAL A 91 -18.11 13.74 16.87
N TYR A 92 -17.24 14.71 17.16
CA TYR A 92 -17.42 16.08 16.70
C TYR A 92 -17.34 16.17 15.16
N SER A 93 -16.39 15.46 14.56
CA SER A 93 -16.22 15.38 13.11
C SER A 93 -17.50 14.88 12.46
N ASP A 94 -18.02 13.73 12.89
CA ASP A 94 -19.28 13.14 12.39
C ASP A 94 -20.46 14.11 12.52
N TRP A 95 -20.56 14.82 13.64
CA TRP A 95 -21.62 15.80 13.86
C TRP A 95 -21.47 17.08 13.01
N SER A 96 -20.23 17.45 12.68
CA SER A 96 -19.92 18.66 11.92
C SER A 96 -20.03 18.50 10.40
N ILE A 97 -20.20 17.27 9.88
CA ILE A 97 -20.32 17.01 8.44
C ILE A 97 -21.59 17.68 7.91
N PRO A 98 -21.48 18.60 6.92
CA PRO A 98 -22.67 19.21 6.32
C PRO A 98 -23.57 18.18 5.63
N ASP A 99 -24.89 18.29 5.80
CA ASP A 99 -25.91 17.35 5.27
C ASP A 99 -25.75 17.01 3.78
N LYS A 100 -25.26 17.96 2.98
CA LYS A 100 -25.04 17.75 1.55
C LYS A 100 -24.03 16.63 1.25
N TYR A 101 -23.11 16.34 2.18
CA TYR A 101 -22.10 15.29 2.05
C TYR A 101 -22.58 13.92 2.56
N ALA A 102 -23.74 13.84 3.23
CA ALA A 102 -24.27 12.58 3.75
C ALA A 102 -24.56 11.53 2.66
N ARG A 103 -24.75 11.96 1.41
CA ARG A 103 -25.03 11.10 0.25
C ARG A 103 -23.78 10.64 -0.51
N TYR A 104 -22.60 11.05 -0.08
CA TYR A 104 -21.35 10.63 -0.72
C TYR A 104 -21.04 9.18 -0.37
N LYS A 105 -20.62 8.40 -1.36
CA LYS A 105 -20.41 6.95 -1.25
C LYS A 105 -18.93 6.58 -1.18
N ILE A 106 -18.62 5.51 -0.45
CA ILE A 106 -17.29 4.89 -0.46
C ILE A 106 -17.31 3.76 -1.48
N LEU A 107 -16.47 3.82 -2.51
CA LEU A 107 -16.43 2.81 -3.57
C LEU A 107 -16.10 1.41 -3.04
N GLU A 108 -15.25 1.30 -2.04
CA GLU A 108 -14.87 0.02 -1.43
C GLU A 108 -16.06 -0.78 -0.88
N TYR A 109 -17.12 -0.09 -0.45
CA TYR A 109 -18.32 -0.73 0.11
C TYR A 109 -19.41 -0.94 -0.95
N GLU A 110 -19.15 -0.59 -2.21
CA GLU A 110 -20.10 -0.64 -3.31
C GLU A 110 -19.63 -1.69 -4.33
N THR A 111 -20.47 -2.66 -4.65
CA THR A 111 -20.17 -3.62 -5.73
C THR A 111 -20.14 -2.95 -7.11
N SER A 112 -20.98 -1.92 -7.27
CA SER A 112 -20.99 -1.01 -8.42
C SER A 112 -21.66 0.30 -8.01
N TYR A 113 -21.24 1.42 -8.60
CA TYR A 113 -21.89 2.72 -8.40
C TYR A 113 -22.37 3.26 -9.75
N ARG A 114 -23.70 3.36 -9.90
CA ARG A 114 -24.36 3.85 -11.11
C ARG A 114 -24.92 5.24 -10.92
N GLU A 115 -24.67 6.11 -11.89
CA GLU A 115 -25.21 7.47 -11.95
C GLU A 115 -25.46 7.83 -13.41
N GLN A 116 -26.65 8.32 -13.75
CA GLN A 116 -27.01 8.82 -15.09
C GLN A 116 -26.59 7.91 -16.27
N GLY A 117 -26.71 6.59 -16.12
CA GLY A 117 -26.37 5.62 -17.16
C GLY A 117 -24.88 5.26 -17.28
N LYS A 118 -24.02 5.85 -16.44
CA LYS A 118 -22.62 5.46 -16.26
C LYS A 118 -22.44 4.60 -15.02
N GLU A 119 -21.46 3.70 -15.05
CA GLU A 119 -21.17 2.77 -13.95
C GLU A 119 -19.68 2.76 -13.60
N ILE A 120 -19.37 2.89 -12.31
CA ILE A 120 -18.07 2.57 -11.73
C ILE A 120 -18.15 1.13 -11.21
N GLN A 121 -17.26 0.27 -11.70
CA GLN A 121 -17.17 -1.13 -11.32
C GLN A 121 -15.75 -1.45 -10.86
N PHE A 122 -15.62 -2.14 -9.72
CA PHE A 122 -14.33 -2.64 -9.25
C PHE A 122 -13.76 -3.69 -10.21
N LEU A 123 -12.48 -3.58 -10.54
CA LEU A 123 -11.77 -4.57 -11.34
C LEU A 123 -10.88 -5.45 -10.45
N MET A 124 -10.01 -4.82 -9.66
CA MET A 124 -9.02 -5.51 -8.83
C MET A 124 -8.36 -4.55 -7.85
N GLU A 125 -7.65 -5.10 -6.87
CA GLU A 125 -6.71 -4.32 -6.06
C GLU A 125 -5.54 -3.85 -6.97
N ASP A 126 -5.11 -2.60 -6.82
CA ASP A 126 -3.95 -2.00 -7.46
C ASP A 126 -2.74 -2.17 -6.52
N ASP A 127 -2.30 -3.42 -6.39
CA ASP A 127 -1.11 -3.81 -5.65
C ASP A 127 0.14 -3.72 -6.54
N VAL A 128 1.32 -3.55 -5.94
CA VAL A 128 2.63 -3.53 -6.62
C VAL A 128 2.86 -4.77 -7.49
N TYR A 129 2.26 -5.90 -7.13
CA TYR A 129 2.38 -7.15 -7.89
C TYR A 129 1.31 -7.35 -8.97
N ASN A 130 0.27 -6.50 -8.97
CA ASN A 130 -0.78 -6.55 -9.97
C ASN A 130 -0.38 -5.71 -11.18
N HIS A 131 -0.69 -6.24 -12.36
CA HIS A 131 -0.30 -5.63 -13.62
C HIS A 131 -1.49 -5.37 -14.51
N TYR A 132 -1.53 -4.19 -15.13
CA TYR A 132 -2.56 -3.89 -16.12
C TYR A 132 -2.05 -2.99 -17.24
N PHE A 133 -2.27 -3.43 -18.47
CA PHE A 133 -1.75 -2.80 -19.70
C PHE A 133 -2.70 -3.04 -20.86
N LEU A 134 -2.52 -2.30 -21.96
CA LEU A 134 -3.21 -2.55 -23.22
C LEU A 134 -2.36 -3.46 -24.10
N ASN A 135 -2.95 -4.55 -24.59
CA ASN A 135 -2.28 -5.40 -25.58
C ASN A 135 -2.29 -4.76 -26.98
N ALA A 136 -1.68 -5.45 -27.96
CA ALA A 136 -1.63 -4.99 -29.35
C ALA A 136 -3.01 -4.80 -30.04
N LYS A 137 -4.11 -5.27 -29.44
CA LYS A 137 -5.49 -5.08 -29.91
C LYS A 137 -6.25 -3.99 -29.14
N ASN A 138 -5.57 -3.25 -28.26
CA ASN A 138 -6.15 -2.30 -27.32
C ASN A 138 -7.15 -2.93 -26.33
N GLU A 139 -7.00 -4.21 -26.05
CA GLU A 139 -7.75 -4.90 -24.99
C GLU A 139 -6.99 -4.68 -23.67
N LEU A 140 -7.72 -4.35 -22.61
CA LEU A 140 -7.14 -4.23 -21.28
C LEU A 140 -6.89 -5.62 -20.72
N VAL A 141 -5.63 -5.89 -20.42
CA VAL A 141 -5.17 -7.08 -19.73
C VAL A 141 -4.92 -6.69 -18.28
N CYS A 142 -5.48 -7.46 -17.35
CA CYS A 142 -5.27 -7.31 -15.91
C CYS A 142 -4.74 -8.64 -15.36
N PHE A 143 -3.75 -8.60 -14.49
CA PHE A 143 -3.20 -9.77 -13.80
C PHE A 143 -3.24 -9.57 -12.31
N ASP A 144 -4.06 -10.40 -11.67
CA ASP A 144 -4.22 -10.50 -10.24
C ASP A 144 -3.25 -11.57 -9.74
N HIS A 145 -2.20 -11.09 -9.11
CA HIS A 145 -1.13 -11.91 -8.55
C HIS A 145 -1.63 -12.80 -7.40
N TYR A 146 -2.49 -12.28 -6.54
CA TYR A 146 -2.97 -13.03 -5.38
C TYR A 146 -3.86 -14.20 -5.79
N LEU A 147 -4.68 -13.99 -6.82
CA LEU A 147 -5.59 -15.01 -7.33
C LEU A 147 -4.97 -15.91 -8.40
N GLY A 148 -3.74 -15.61 -8.86
CA GLY A 148 -3.16 -16.29 -10.02
C GLY A 148 -4.07 -16.22 -11.25
N ALA A 149 -4.72 -15.08 -11.46
CA ALA A 149 -5.78 -14.90 -12.44
C ALA A 149 -5.47 -13.75 -13.38
N MET A 150 -5.70 -13.96 -14.67
CA MET A 150 -5.63 -12.94 -15.70
C MET A 150 -7.01 -12.69 -16.29
N TYR A 151 -7.31 -11.42 -16.55
CA TYR A 151 -8.58 -10.95 -17.09
C TYR A 151 -8.33 -10.09 -18.31
N LYS A 152 -9.20 -10.22 -19.31
CA LYS A 152 -9.13 -9.45 -20.54
C LYS A 152 -10.45 -8.75 -20.78
N TYR A 153 -10.38 -7.46 -21.07
CA TYR A 153 -11.55 -6.62 -21.35
C TYR A 153 -11.42 -6.03 -22.75
N ASP A 154 -12.52 -6.00 -23.49
CA ASP A 154 -12.58 -5.32 -24.78
C ASP A 154 -12.55 -3.79 -24.62
N ILE A 155 -12.47 -3.08 -25.74
CA ILE A 155 -12.49 -1.60 -25.78
C ILE A 155 -13.77 -0.98 -25.19
N GLY A 156 -14.84 -1.76 -25.02
CA GLY A 156 -16.10 -1.34 -24.37
C GLY A 156 -16.14 -1.62 -22.87
N GLY A 157 -15.09 -2.22 -22.30
CA GLY A 157 -15.01 -2.52 -20.88
C GLY A 157 -15.80 -3.77 -20.46
N LYS A 158 -16.09 -4.66 -21.42
CA LYS A 158 -16.68 -5.97 -21.14
C LYS A 158 -15.58 -7.01 -21.03
N MET A 159 -15.63 -7.83 -19.98
CA MET A 159 -14.72 -8.98 -19.85
C MET A 159 -15.00 -9.96 -20.99
N ILE A 160 -13.98 -10.26 -21.79
CA ILE A 160 -14.07 -11.15 -22.95
C ILE A 160 -13.34 -12.47 -22.74
N ASP A 161 -12.39 -12.51 -21.81
CA ASP A 161 -11.64 -13.72 -21.50
C ASP A 161 -11.09 -13.69 -20.07
N LYS A 162 -10.87 -14.88 -19.51
CA LYS A 162 -10.31 -15.09 -18.18
C LYS A 162 -9.45 -16.36 -18.19
N PHE A 163 -8.23 -16.25 -17.67
CA PHE A 163 -7.35 -17.39 -17.48
C PHE A 163 -6.94 -17.51 -16.01
N VAL A 164 -7.19 -18.67 -15.41
CA VAL A 164 -6.81 -19.01 -14.03
C VAL A 164 -6.03 -20.30 -14.06
N SER A 165 -4.98 -20.39 -13.25
CA SER A 165 -4.21 -21.61 -13.12
C SER A 165 -3.57 -21.71 -11.74
N GLU A 166 -3.64 -22.87 -11.10
CA GLU A 166 -2.96 -23.13 -9.82
C GLU A 166 -1.43 -22.95 -9.92
N LYS A 167 -0.86 -23.19 -11.12
CA LYS A 167 0.56 -22.88 -11.41
C LYS A 167 0.86 -21.39 -11.45
N LEU A 168 -0.16 -20.55 -11.57
CA LEU A 168 -0.03 -19.12 -11.34
C LEU A 168 -0.12 -18.91 -9.83
N GLU A 169 -1.23 -19.29 -9.18
CA GLU A 169 -1.51 -19.10 -7.75
C GLU A 169 -0.34 -19.45 -6.81
N ASN A 170 0.31 -20.61 -6.98
CA ASN A 170 1.42 -21.04 -6.13
C ASN A 170 2.81 -20.52 -6.56
N HIS A 171 2.91 -19.83 -7.69
CA HIS A 171 4.18 -19.39 -8.30
C HIS A 171 4.14 -17.93 -8.77
N THR A 172 3.22 -17.12 -8.24
CA THR A 172 2.90 -15.78 -8.74
C THR A 172 3.96 -14.73 -8.43
N ARG A 173 4.77 -14.85 -7.37
CA ARG A 173 5.85 -13.88 -7.01
C ARG A 173 6.85 -13.59 -8.13
N GLU A 174 6.83 -14.40 -9.18
CA GLU A 174 7.89 -14.49 -10.18
C GLU A 174 7.40 -14.19 -11.61
N GLY A 175 6.09 -14.07 -11.80
CA GLY A 175 5.46 -13.95 -13.12
C GLY A 175 5.19 -12.49 -13.48
N PHE A 176 5.53 -12.09 -14.70
CA PHE A 176 5.33 -10.74 -15.21
C PHE A 176 5.05 -10.75 -16.71
N PHE A 177 4.68 -9.60 -17.26
CA PHE A 177 4.46 -9.44 -18.69
C PHE A 177 5.67 -8.84 -19.39
N LEU A 178 6.13 -9.53 -20.44
CA LEU A 178 7.22 -9.11 -21.30
C LEU A 178 6.77 -9.21 -22.76
N ASN A 179 6.63 -8.07 -23.42
CA ASN A 179 6.15 -7.90 -24.79
C ASN A 179 4.81 -8.61 -25.01
N HIS A 180 3.89 -8.41 -24.06
CA HIS A 180 2.55 -9.00 -23.99
C HIS A 180 2.51 -10.52 -23.76
N TYR A 181 3.64 -11.18 -23.50
CA TYR A 181 3.66 -12.56 -23.02
C TYR A 181 3.72 -12.57 -21.51
N PHE A 182 2.95 -13.44 -20.87
CA PHE A 182 3.19 -13.74 -19.46
C PHE A 182 4.38 -14.70 -19.37
N VAL A 183 5.39 -14.34 -18.59
CA VAL A 183 6.66 -15.05 -18.46
C VAL A 183 6.88 -15.40 -16.99
N ASN A 184 7.19 -16.67 -16.72
CA ASN A 184 7.68 -17.10 -15.41
C ASN A 184 9.11 -17.61 -15.57
N THR A 185 10.07 -16.82 -15.09
CA THR A 185 11.49 -17.10 -15.25
C THR A 185 12.00 -18.19 -14.32
N ILE A 186 11.32 -18.48 -13.22
CA ILE A 186 11.72 -19.53 -12.26
C ILE A 186 11.29 -20.91 -12.73
N ARG A 187 10.09 -21.00 -13.30
CA ARG A 187 9.53 -22.25 -13.83
C ARG A 187 9.82 -22.46 -15.32
N ASN A 188 10.47 -21.48 -15.97
CA ASN A 188 10.85 -21.50 -17.38
C ASN A 188 9.68 -21.78 -18.33
N PHE A 189 8.58 -21.04 -18.17
CA PHE A 189 7.49 -21.10 -19.12
C PHE A 189 6.99 -19.71 -19.48
N TYR A 190 6.30 -19.64 -20.60
CA TYR A 190 5.55 -18.47 -21.02
C TYR A 190 4.18 -18.87 -21.56
N THR A 191 3.28 -17.91 -21.68
CA THR A 191 2.01 -18.04 -22.41
C THR A 191 1.78 -16.80 -23.27
N SER A 192 1.13 -17.00 -24.43
CA SER A 192 0.67 -15.94 -25.33
C SER A 192 -0.77 -15.51 -25.08
N TRP A 193 -1.39 -15.93 -23.96
CA TRP A 193 -2.80 -15.70 -23.66
C TRP A 193 -3.26 -14.25 -23.85
N ALA A 194 -2.46 -13.27 -23.43
CA ALA A 194 -2.80 -11.85 -23.61
C ALA A 194 -2.84 -11.40 -25.08
N ILE A 195 -2.24 -12.15 -26.01
CA ILE A 195 -2.18 -11.84 -27.45
C ILE A 195 -3.31 -12.56 -28.21
N ASP A 196 -3.41 -13.87 -28.01
CA ASP A 196 -4.24 -14.77 -28.82
C ASP A 196 -5.22 -15.64 -28.02
N GLY A 197 -5.18 -15.58 -26.70
CA GLY A 197 -6.02 -16.41 -25.82
C GLY A 197 -5.49 -17.83 -25.60
N ASP A 198 -4.29 -18.16 -26.11
CA ASP A 198 -3.70 -19.49 -25.90
C ASP A 198 -3.25 -19.68 -24.45
N THR A 199 -3.93 -20.56 -23.73
CA THR A 199 -3.64 -20.88 -22.33
C THR A 199 -2.49 -21.88 -22.16
N LEU A 200 -1.90 -22.39 -23.25
CA LEU A 200 -0.82 -23.36 -23.18
C LEU A 200 0.45 -22.72 -22.59
N MET A 201 0.96 -23.33 -21.52
CA MET A 201 2.26 -22.99 -20.95
C MET A 201 3.36 -23.61 -21.80
N LYS A 202 4.02 -22.78 -22.61
CA LYS A 202 5.09 -23.18 -23.52
C LYS A 202 6.44 -23.04 -22.82
N PRO A 203 7.41 -23.95 -23.06
CA PRO A 203 8.69 -23.92 -22.37
C PRO A 203 9.58 -22.79 -22.85
N ILE A 204 10.35 -22.21 -21.92
CA ILE A 204 11.52 -21.37 -22.21
C ILE A 204 12.72 -22.29 -22.14
N THR A 205 13.45 -22.46 -23.23
CA THR A 205 14.49 -23.49 -23.34
C THR A 205 15.87 -22.96 -23.00
N PHE A 206 16.69 -23.74 -22.31
CA PHE A 206 18.08 -23.39 -22.06
C PHE A 206 18.87 -23.28 -23.38
N VAL A 207 19.79 -22.32 -23.47
CA VAL A 207 20.73 -22.24 -24.59
C VAL A 207 21.76 -23.37 -24.45
N GLU A 208 21.62 -24.38 -25.31
CA GLU A 208 22.44 -25.58 -25.26
C GLU A 208 23.95 -25.26 -25.32
N GLY A 209 24.72 -25.87 -24.42
CA GLY A 209 26.17 -25.69 -24.31
C GLY A 209 26.62 -24.38 -23.64
N SER A 210 25.72 -23.46 -23.31
CA SER A 210 26.07 -22.19 -22.64
C SER A 210 26.60 -22.37 -21.22
N ASP A 211 26.36 -23.53 -20.60
CA ASP A 211 26.93 -23.93 -19.31
C ASP A 211 28.46 -24.15 -19.38
N LYS A 212 29.00 -24.33 -20.59
CA LYS A 212 30.44 -24.50 -20.86
C LYS A 212 31.10 -23.22 -21.37
N TRP A 213 30.31 -22.17 -21.64
CA TRP A 213 30.85 -20.89 -22.07
C TRP A 213 31.64 -20.21 -20.96
N SER A 214 32.74 -19.57 -21.34
CA SER A 214 33.44 -18.59 -20.49
C SER A 214 32.58 -17.35 -20.24
N ALA A 215 32.91 -16.58 -19.18
CA ALA A 215 32.24 -15.31 -18.88
C ALA A 215 32.24 -14.35 -20.09
N LYS A 216 33.36 -14.28 -20.83
CA LYS A 216 33.48 -13.47 -22.05
C LYS A 216 32.48 -13.90 -23.14
N GLN A 217 32.35 -15.19 -23.40
CA GLN A 217 31.42 -15.71 -24.40
C GLN A 217 29.95 -15.44 -24.02
N ARG A 218 29.61 -15.55 -22.73
CA ARG A 218 28.25 -15.23 -22.24
C ARG A 218 27.94 -13.74 -22.39
N LEU A 219 28.91 -12.85 -22.15
CA LEU A 219 28.79 -11.41 -22.39
C LEU A 219 28.65 -11.06 -23.88
N GLU A 220 29.44 -11.69 -24.74
CA GLU A 220 29.31 -11.53 -26.20
C GLU A 220 27.91 -11.95 -26.68
N HIS A 221 27.39 -13.07 -26.17
CA HIS A 221 26.03 -13.53 -26.47
C HIS A 221 24.96 -12.57 -25.93
N LEU A 222 25.14 -12.02 -24.72
CA LEU A 222 24.23 -10.99 -24.20
C LEU A 222 24.15 -9.78 -25.13
N ASN A 223 25.27 -9.34 -25.71
CA ASN A 223 25.27 -8.21 -26.66
C ASN A 223 24.46 -8.54 -27.93
N ILE A 224 24.56 -9.77 -28.43
CA ILE A 224 23.72 -10.25 -29.54
C ILE A 224 22.24 -10.21 -29.14
N VAL A 225 21.89 -10.67 -27.95
CA VAL A 225 20.52 -10.61 -27.43
C VAL A 225 20.02 -9.18 -27.36
N LYS A 226 20.81 -8.24 -26.82
CA LYS A 226 20.42 -6.82 -26.73
C LYS A 226 20.11 -6.20 -28.09
N GLU A 227 20.89 -6.58 -29.11
CA GLU A 227 20.74 -6.08 -30.47
C GLU A 227 19.54 -6.72 -31.20
N LYS A 228 19.39 -8.06 -31.10
CA LYS A 228 18.51 -8.83 -32.00
C LYS A 228 17.22 -9.32 -31.36
N ALA A 229 17.17 -9.46 -30.03
CA ALA A 229 15.98 -10.01 -29.38
C ALA A 229 14.80 -9.04 -29.51
N GLU A 230 13.62 -9.62 -29.68
CA GLU A 230 12.35 -8.89 -29.69
C GLU A 230 12.10 -8.30 -28.30
N CYS A 231 12.35 -9.10 -27.27
CA CYS A 231 12.33 -8.69 -25.86
C CYS A 231 13.33 -9.50 -25.03
N TYR A 232 13.79 -8.93 -23.92
CA TYR A 232 14.68 -9.60 -22.97
C TYR A 232 14.58 -8.99 -21.57
N VAL A 233 14.98 -9.76 -20.58
CA VAL A 233 15.09 -9.34 -19.18
C VAL A 233 16.25 -10.06 -18.50
N LEU A 234 16.91 -9.35 -17.59
CA LEU A 234 17.95 -9.89 -16.72
C LEU A 234 17.40 -9.94 -15.30
N LYS A 235 17.24 -11.16 -14.76
CA LYS A 235 16.75 -11.36 -13.39
C LYS A 235 17.88 -11.76 -12.46
N GLU A 236 17.93 -11.15 -11.27
CA GLU A 236 18.84 -11.58 -10.21
C GLU A 236 18.69 -13.06 -9.91
N ILE A 237 19.82 -13.72 -9.68
CA ILE A 237 19.82 -15.06 -9.09
C ILE A 237 19.95 -14.89 -7.58
N ILE A 238 18.85 -15.13 -6.86
CA ILE A 238 18.86 -15.17 -5.40
C ILE A 238 19.04 -16.64 -5.00
N VAL A 239 20.03 -16.91 -4.12
CA VAL A 239 20.43 -18.29 -3.75
C VAL A 239 19.29 -19.13 -3.15
N TYR A 240 18.25 -18.47 -2.61
CA TYR A 240 17.09 -19.11 -1.98
C TYR A 240 15.88 -19.25 -2.92
N ASP A 241 16.00 -18.83 -4.19
CA ASP A 241 14.91 -18.96 -5.16
C ASP A 241 14.80 -20.40 -5.69
N ASP A 242 13.57 -20.89 -5.84
CA ASP A 242 13.24 -22.23 -6.35
C ASP A 242 13.37 -22.35 -7.88
N ASP A 243 14.42 -21.78 -8.50
CA ASP A 243 14.67 -21.88 -9.94
C ASP A 243 14.82 -23.36 -10.34
N VAL A 244 13.89 -23.85 -11.17
CA VAL A 244 13.85 -25.26 -11.60
C VAL A 244 15.06 -25.65 -12.44
N SER A 245 15.82 -24.66 -12.92
CA SER A 245 17.05 -24.84 -13.67
C SER A 245 18.29 -24.42 -12.91
N ALA A 246 18.21 -24.21 -11.59
CA ALA A 246 19.36 -23.84 -10.75
C ALA A 246 20.56 -24.80 -10.90
N ALA A 247 20.32 -26.09 -11.17
CA ALA A 247 21.38 -27.07 -11.41
C ALA A 247 22.23 -26.77 -12.67
N LEU A 248 21.70 -26.00 -13.63
CA LEU A 248 22.43 -25.54 -14.81
C LEU A 248 23.28 -24.28 -14.54
N ASN A 249 23.04 -23.60 -13.41
CA ASN A 249 23.83 -22.45 -12.99
C ASN A 249 25.03 -22.90 -12.12
N LYS A 250 26.24 -22.83 -12.68
CA LYS A 250 27.46 -23.23 -11.97
C LYS A 250 27.98 -22.17 -10.99
N ASP A 251 27.62 -20.91 -11.20
CA ASP A 251 28.23 -19.78 -10.50
C ASP A 251 27.46 -19.39 -9.23
N LYS A 252 26.24 -19.93 -9.04
CA LYS A 252 25.32 -19.74 -7.90
C LYS A 252 24.88 -18.30 -7.60
N LEU A 253 25.55 -17.30 -8.19
CA LEU A 253 25.28 -15.88 -8.14
C LEU A 253 25.32 -15.29 -9.56
N GLY A 254 24.65 -14.15 -9.78
CA GLY A 254 24.67 -13.43 -11.04
C GLY A 254 23.27 -13.14 -11.56
N ALA A 255 23.05 -13.31 -12.86
CA ALA A 255 21.76 -13.03 -13.48
C ALA A 255 21.31 -14.15 -14.44
N LYS A 256 20.01 -14.44 -14.44
CA LYS A 256 19.34 -15.25 -15.46
C LYS A 256 18.85 -14.33 -16.57
N VAL A 257 19.35 -14.54 -17.78
CA VAL A 257 18.89 -13.81 -18.97
C VAL A 257 17.77 -14.61 -19.60
N VAL A 258 16.60 -14.02 -19.74
CA VAL A 258 15.45 -14.61 -20.46
C VAL A 258 15.12 -13.71 -21.63
N TYR A 259 14.99 -14.27 -22.82
CA TYR A 259 14.76 -13.49 -24.03
C TYR A 259 13.95 -14.24 -25.07
N ARG A 260 13.36 -13.46 -25.99
CA ARG A 260 12.68 -13.97 -27.18
C ARG A 260 13.38 -13.47 -28.43
N GLN A 261 13.83 -14.39 -29.27
CA GLN A 261 14.45 -14.08 -30.56
C GLN A 261 14.03 -15.15 -31.58
N ASP A 262 13.74 -14.74 -32.81
CA ASP A 262 13.37 -15.66 -33.91
C ASP A 262 12.21 -16.59 -33.52
N GLN A 263 11.19 -16.03 -32.84
CA GLN A 263 10.03 -16.75 -32.29
C GLN A 263 10.34 -17.83 -31.23
N LYS A 264 11.58 -17.91 -30.74
CA LYS A 264 11.99 -18.86 -29.69
C LYS A 264 12.21 -18.12 -28.38
N TRP A 265 11.74 -18.74 -27.30
CA TRP A 265 12.02 -18.30 -25.94
C TRP A 265 13.19 -19.09 -25.37
N GLN A 266 14.22 -18.39 -24.94
CA GLN A 266 15.44 -19.01 -24.45
C GLN A 266 15.95 -18.34 -23.18
N PHE A 267 16.80 -19.06 -22.44
CA PHE A 267 17.50 -18.51 -21.30
C PHE A 267 18.93 -19.05 -21.16
N PHE A 268 19.79 -18.26 -20.52
CA PHE A 268 21.13 -18.67 -20.07
C PHE A 268 21.51 -17.89 -18.79
N TYR A 269 22.60 -18.29 -18.15
CA TYR A 269 23.07 -17.69 -16.91
C TYR A 269 24.32 -16.83 -17.15
N LEU A 270 24.37 -15.67 -16.50
CA LEU A 270 25.52 -14.77 -16.44
C LEU A 270 26.14 -14.82 -15.03
N PRO A 271 27.46 -15.04 -14.88
CA PRO A 271 28.13 -14.97 -13.59
C PRO A 271 28.22 -13.53 -13.08
N THR A 272 28.35 -13.34 -11.77
CA THR A 272 28.65 -12.04 -11.14
C THR A 272 29.86 -11.33 -11.75
N ASP A 273 30.89 -12.10 -12.12
CA ASP A 273 32.13 -11.58 -12.71
C ASP A 273 31.89 -10.85 -14.05
N SER A 274 30.73 -11.08 -14.68
CA SER A 274 30.34 -10.38 -15.92
C SER A 274 29.87 -8.94 -15.69
N PHE A 275 29.64 -8.53 -14.43
CA PHE A 275 29.05 -7.24 -14.07
C PHE A 275 29.99 -6.32 -13.27
N GLY A 276 31.17 -6.79 -12.83
CA GLY A 276 32.07 -6.00 -11.95
C GLY A 276 31.41 -5.69 -10.59
N ASP A 277 31.73 -4.53 -9.98
CA ASP A 277 31.18 -4.04 -8.69
C ASP A 277 29.69 -3.65 -8.73
N LEU A 278 28.96 -4.05 -9.78
CA LEU A 278 27.54 -3.76 -9.91
C LEU A 278 26.73 -4.74 -9.07
N SER A 279 26.18 -4.24 -7.96
CA SER A 279 25.11 -4.93 -7.28
C SER A 279 23.94 -5.12 -8.24
N VAL A 280 23.24 -6.25 -8.12
CA VAL A 280 22.17 -6.60 -9.05
C VAL A 280 20.99 -5.61 -8.99
N TYR A 281 20.79 -4.93 -7.85
CA TYR A 281 19.86 -3.81 -7.70
C TYR A 281 20.09 -2.68 -8.72
N SER A 282 21.31 -2.51 -9.21
CA SER A 282 21.64 -1.51 -10.25
C SER A 282 21.31 -1.94 -11.69
N LEU A 283 20.86 -3.18 -11.92
CA LEU A 283 20.58 -3.69 -13.27
C LEU A 283 19.26 -3.15 -13.84
N ARG A 284 18.24 -2.91 -13.01
CA ARG A 284 16.95 -2.34 -13.45
C ARG A 284 17.07 -0.87 -13.84
N GLU A 285 17.81 -0.07 -13.07
CA GLU A 285 18.04 1.37 -13.33
C GLU A 285 18.88 1.65 -14.60
N LYS A 286 19.47 0.62 -15.22
CA LYS A 286 20.38 0.75 -16.38
C LYS A 286 19.78 0.34 -17.72
N GLY A 287 18.47 0.11 -17.82
CA GLY A 287 17.83 -0.24 -19.10
C GLY A 287 18.23 -1.61 -19.62
N LEU A 288 18.44 -2.58 -18.74
CA LEU A 288 18.79 -3.97 -19.09
C LEU A 288 17.57 -4.87 -19.31
N GLU A 289 16.44 -4.27 -19.67
CA GLU A 289 15.24 -4.95 -20.12
C GLU A 289 14.70 -4.29 -21.38
N LYS A 290 14.05 -5.08 -22.23
CA LYS A 290 13.41 -4.62 -23.46
C LYS A 290 12.05 -5.27 -23.57
N GLY A 291 11.03 -4.43 -23.78
CA GLY A 291 9.65 -4.88 -23.95
C GLY A 291 8.91 -5.13 -22.63
N TRP A 292 9.38 -4.59 -21.50
CA TRP A 292 8.64 -4.69 -20.24
C TRP A 292 7.27 -4.02 -20.37
N ASN A 293 6.21 -4.67 -19.90
CA ASN A 293 4.88 -4.07 -19.86
C ASN A 293 4.66 -3.36 -18.52
N ASN A 294 4.80 -2.04 -18.52
CA ASN A 294 4.47 -1.20 -17.36
C ASN A 294 2.96 -1.07 -17.16
N ASN A 295 2.55 -0.72 -15.93
CA ASN A 295 1.16 -0.35 -15.65
C ASN A 295 0.80 0.94 -16.40
N LEU A 296 -0.44 1.04 -16.89
CA LEU A 296 -0.88 2.15 -17.76
C LEU A 296 -0.62 3.55 -17.17
N PHE A 297 -0.79 3.73 -15.85
CA PHE A 297 -0.52 5.01 -15.19
C PHE A 297 0.98 5.32 -15.13
N ILE A 298 1.85 4.31 -14.98
CA ILE A 298 3.30 4.50 -14.97
C ILE A 298 3.80 4.78 -16.40
N ASP A 299 3.31 4.02 -17.38
CA ASP A 299 3.74 4.13 -18.78
C ASP A 299 3.53 5.54 -19.35
N ILE A 300 2.41 6.18 -19.00
CA ILE A 300 2.16 7.57 -19.40
C ILE A 300 2.96 8.59 -18.58
N MET A 301 3.32 8.28 -17.33
CA MET A 301 4.22 9.15 -16.57
C MET A 301 5.64 9.16 -17.18
N ASP A 302 6.07 8.04 -17.74
CA ASP A 302 7.37 7.89 -18.40
C ASP A 302 7.41 8.51 -19.81
N THR A 303 6.30 8.45 -20.55
CA THR A 303 6.25 8.83 -21.97
C THR A 303 5.53 10.17 -22.23
N GLY A 304 4.66 10.59 -21.33
CA GLY A 304 3.77 11.74 -21.51
C GLY A 304 4.37 13.08 -21.05
N GLN A 305 3.83 14.17 -21.59
CA GLN A 305 4.17 15.51 -21.14
C GLN A 305 3.44 15.84 -19.83
N LYS A 306 4.21 16.19 -18.78
CA LYS A 306 3.70 16.60 -17.48
C LYS A 306 3.28 18.08 -17.48
N THR A 307 2.11 18.37 -16.90
CA THR A 307 1.66 19.74 -16.57
C THR A 307 1.01 19.77 -15.18
N GLU A 308 1.13 20.89 -14.48
CA GLU A 308 0.59 21.09 -13.12
C GLU A 308 -0.41 22.24 -13.13
N SER A 309 -1.55 22.08 -12.46
CA SER A 309 -2.58 23.12 -12.41
C SER A 309 -3.53 22.98 -11.22
N HIS A 310 -3.96 24.11 -10.65
CA HIS A 310 -5.11 24.14 -9.74
C HIS A 310 -6.47 24.02 -10.47
N LYS A 311 -6.49 24.12 -11.80
CA LYS A 311 -7.72 23.85 -12.56
C LYS A 311 -8.04 22.37 -12.47
N ARG A 312 -9.22 22.04 -11.93
CA ARG A 312 -9.69 20.67 -11.73
C ARG A 312 -10.49 20.20 -12.94
N GLY A 313 -10.20 19.01 -13.45
CA GLY A 313 -10.91 18.41 -14.56
C GLY A 313 -11.99 17.46 -14.06
N MET A 314 -11.61 16.19 -13.96
CA MET A 314 -12.41 15.04 -13.55
C MET A 314 -12.43 14.86 -12.03
N ILE A 315 -11.32 15.12 -11.33
CA ILE A 315 -11.23 14.93 -9.88
C ILE A 315 -11.41 16.29 -9.19
N ARG A 316 -12.54 16.48 -8.51
CA ARG A 316 -12.92 17.77 -7.90
C ARG A 316 -13.11 17.63 -6.40
N PRO A 317 -12.08 17.93 -5.59
CA PRO A 317 -12.19 18.00 -4.13
C PRO A 317 -13.34 18.90 -3.70
N GLN A 318 -14.13 18.46 -2.72
CA GLN A 318 -15.28 19.20 -2.21
C GLN A 318 -15.18 19.54 -0.73
N TYR A 319 -14.68 18.62 0.10
CA TYR A 319 -14.62 18.79 1.54
C TYR A 319 -13.66 17.78 2.18
N ILE A 320 -13.15 18.14 3.35
CA ILE A 320 -12.40 17.25 4.23
C ILE A 320 -13.09 17.31 5.59
N SER A 321 -13.34 16.16 6.21
CA SER A 321 -13.93 16.09 7.55
C SER A 321 -13.03 16.78 8.58
N TYR A 322 -13.62 17.19 9.72
CA TYR A 322 -12.90 17.99 10.72
C TYR A 322 -11.67 17.27 11.29
N ASP A 323 -11.77 15.96 11.50
CA ASP A 323 -10.64 15.11 11.92
C ASP A 323 -9.58 14.91 10.82
N GLY A 324 -9.87 15.28 9.57
CA GLY A 324 -9.01 15.07 8.42
C GLY A 324 -9.03 13.65 7.85
N GLU A 325 -9.88 12.75 8.35
CA GLU A 325 -9.91 11.35 7.94
C GLU A 325 -10.62 11.13 6.60
N ASN A 326 -11.73 11.83 6.36
CA ASN A 326 -12.58 11.61 5.19
C ASN A 326 -12.41 12.73 4.16
N GLN A 327 -12.03 12.33 2.95
CA GLN A 327 -11.92 13.22 1.80
C GLN A 327 -13.14 13.03 0.90
N TYR A 328 -13.86 14.12 0.64
CA TYR A 328 -15.05 14.14 -0.20
C TYR A 328 -14.72 14.81 -1.52
N TYR A 329 -15.07 14.15 -2.62
CA TYR A 329 -14.78 14.63 -3.96
C TYR A 329 -15.87 14.24 -4.96
N ASP A 330 -16.01 15.08 -5.97
CA ASP A 330 -16.84 14.81 -7.13
C ASP A 330 -15.93 14.26 -8.22
N LEU A 331 -16.23 13.06 -8.70
CA LEU A 331 -15.61 12.48 -9.88
C LEU A 331 -16.52 12.75 -11.08
N VAL A 332 -16.07 13.60 -11.99
CA VAL A 332 -16.86 14.07 -13.14
C VAL A 332 -16.36 13.42 -14.43
N ILE A 333 -17.12 12.45 -14.92
CA ILE A 333 -16.81 11.69 -16.14
C ILE A 333 -17.89 11.94 -17.18
N ASP A 334 -17.51 12.49 -18.34
CA ASP A 334 -18.42 12.74 -19.46
C ASP A 334 -19.71 13.51 -19.06
N ASN A 335 -19.54 14.53 -18.20
CA ASN A 335 -20.60 15.34 -17.57
C ASN A 335 -21.48 14.64 -16.53
N VAL A 336 -21.20 13.38 -16.19
CA VAL A 336 -21.82 12.68 -15.07
C VAL A 336 -20.98 12.85 -13.82
N THR A 337 -21.61 13.20 -12.69
CA THR A 337 -20.93 13.43 -11.42
C THR A 337 -21.21 12.32 -10.42
N PHE A 338 -20.17 11.57 -10.07
CA PHE A 338 -20.18 10.61 -8.97
C PHE A 338 -19.71 11.30 -7.69
N ARG A 339 -20.57 11.31 -6.67
CA ARG A 339 -20.25 11.89 -5.35
C ARG A 339 -19.60 10.84 -4.47
N LEU A 340 -18.31 10.98 -4.23
CA LEU A 340 -17.47 9.96 -3.62
C LEU A 340 -16.74 10.47 -2.39
N LYS A 341 -16.68 9.64 -1.36
CA LYS A 341 -15.82 9.89 -0.20
C LYS A 341 -14.87 8.73 -0.04
N ASN A 342 -13.68 9.03 0.46
CA ASN A 342 -12.64 8.06 0.72
C ASN A 342 -11.98 8.34 2.08
N THR A 343 -11.48 7.28 2.70
CA THR A 343 -10.74 7.33 3.95
C THR A 343 -9.33 6.81 3.67
N PRO A 344 -8.33 7.68 3.46
CA PRO A 344 -6.99 7.26 3.07
C PRO A 344 -6.37 6.30 4.09
N TYR A 345 -5.76 5.21 3.60
CA TYR A 345 -5.23 4.13 4.43
C TYR A 345 -4.00 4.55 5.27
N TYR A 346 -3.27 5.59 4.83
CA TYR A 346 -2.11 6.11 5.53
C TYR A 346 -2.43 7.39 6.29
N TYR A 347 -2.45 7.27 7.62
CA TYR A 347 -2.42 8.35 8.60
C TYR A 347 -1.06 9.07 8.59
N ASP A 348 -0.57 9.52 7.43
CA ASP A 348 0.51 10.48 7.44
C ASP A 348 -0.09 11.85 7.77
N ASN A 349 0.19 12.33 8.98
CA ASN A 349 -0.32 13.60 9.49
C ASN A 349 0.06 14.80 8.59
N GLY A 350 0.99 14.62 7.65
CA GLY A 350 1.34 15.61 6.62
C GLY A 350 0.37 15.73 5.43
N ASN A 351 -0.53 14.76 5.19
CA ASN A 351 -1.39 14.76 3.99
C ASN A 351 -2.76 15.45 4.16
N ARG A 352 -3.12 15.87 5.39
CA ARG A 352 -4.46 16.40 5.72
C ARG A 352 -4.75 17.77 5.09
N GLU A 353 -3.74 18.62 4.93
CA GLU A 353 -3.86 19.94 4.29
C GLU A 353 -3.70 19.88 2.76
N VAL A 354 -3.26 18.74 2.22
CA VAL A 354 -2.71 18.63 0.87
C VAL A 354 -3.80 18.36 -0.17
N PHE A 355 -4.88 17.62 0.15
CA PHE A 355 -5.86 17.23 -0.87
C PHE A 355 -6.60 18.42 -1.54
N MET A 356 -7.03 19.41 -0.76
CA MET A 356 -7.70 20.60 -1.32
C MET A 356 -6.72 21.57 -2.00
N GLN A 357 -5.49 21.65 -1.48
CA GLN A 357 -4.51 22.69 -1.83
C GLN A 357 -3.50 22.26 -2.90
N LYS A 358 -3.25 20.95 -3.08
CA LYS A 358 -2.26 20.42 -4.04
C LYS A 358 -2.68 20.71 -5.48
N GLU A 359 -1.71 20.97 -6.35
CA GLU A 359 -1.97 21.05 -7.79
C GLU A 359 -2.38 19.69 -8.34
N THR A 360 -3.29 19.69 -9.30
CA THR A 360 -3.61 18.49 -10.07
C THR A 360 -2.48 18.29 -11.08
N LEU A 361 -1.99 17.07 -11.16
CA LEU A 361 -0.98 16.66 -12.13
C LEU A 361 -1.68 16.06 -13.34
N TYR A 362 -1.25 16.45 -14.52
CA TYR A 362 -1.74 15.90 -15.77
C TYR A 362 -0.57 15.38 -16.58
N TRP A 363 -0.68 14.15 -17.07
CA TRP A 363 0.20 13.62 -18.10
C TRP A 363 -0.61 13.37 -19.36
N LYS A 364 0.00 13.65 -20.50
CA LYS A 364 -0.65 13.45 -21.80
C LYS A 364 0.36 13.13 -22.88
N ASP A 365 0.02 12.16 -23.70
CA ASP A 365 0.70 11.88 -24.96
C ASP A 365 -0.33 11.93 -26.12
N LYS A 366 0.00 11.30 -27.25
CA LYS A 366 -0.83 11.24 -28.45
C LYS A 366 -2.10 10.37 -28.30
N GLU A 367 -2.07 9.36 -27.46
CA GLU A 367 -3.08 8.30 -27.33
C GLU A 367 -3.73 8.29 -25.95
N ALA A 368 -3.03 8.71 -24.91
CA ALA A 368 -3.50 8.64 -23.53
C ALA A 368 -3.33 9.97 -22.78
N SER A 369 -4.08 10.09 -21.68
CA SER A 369 -3.87 11.13 -20.69
C SER A 369 -4.32 10.67 -19.31
N THR A 370 -3.71 11.22 -18.28
CA THR A 370 -4.10 11.03 -16.89
C THR A 370 -4.36 12.36 -16.19
N GLU A 371 -5.24 12.31 -15.19
CA GLU A 371 -5.42 13.35 -14.19
C GLU A 371 -5.20 12.73 -12.81
N SER A 372 -4.24 13.24 -12.05
CA SER A 372 -3.86 12.74 -10.73
C SER A 372 -3.95 13.84 -9.69
N LEU A 373 -4.52 13.50 -8.53
CA LEU A 373 -4.59 14.41 -7.38
C LEU A 373 -4.43 13.63 -6.08
N GLY A 374 -3.21 13.50 -5.58
CA GLY A 374 -2.98 12.67 -4.38
C GLY A 374 -3.08 11.19 -4.74
N ASP A 375 -3.95 10.45 -4.06
CA ASP A 375 -4.11 8.99 -4.23
C ASP A 375 -5.22 8.62 -5.25
N TYR A 376 -5.68 9.60 -6.02
CA TYR A 376 -6.72 9.44 -7.03
C TYR A 376 -6.16 9.73 -8.41
N GLU A 377 -6.27 8.77 -9.33
CA GLU A 377 -5.84 8.97 -10.71
C GLU A 377 -6.89 8.46 -11.69
N VAL A 378 -7.18 9.26 -12.72
CA VAL A 378 -8.07 8.86 -13.82
C VAL A 378 -7.26 8.75 -15.09
N TYR A 379 -7.30 7.58 -15.73
CA TYR A 379 -6.67 7.30 -17.02
C TYR A 379 -7.71 7.24 -18.13
N GLN A 380 -7.38 7.84 -19.27
CA GLN A 380 -8.15 7.74 -20.50
C GLN A 380 -7.23 7.49 -21.68
N ASN A 381 -7.72 6.70 -22.64
CA ASN A 381 -7.03 6.38 -23.89
C ASN A 381 -8.01 6.48 -25.06
N VAL A 382 -7.57 7.01 -26.20
CA VAL A 382 -8.39 7.22 -27.40
C VAL A 382 -8.99 5.93 -27.99
N HIS A 383 -8.41 4.77 -27.67
CA HIS A 383 -8.89 3.46 -28.12
C HIS A 383 -9.94 2.83 -27.20
N LEU A 384 -10.15 3.38 -26.00
CA LEU A 384 -11.08 2.83 -25.01
C LEU A 384 -12.36 3.68 -24.94
N TYR A 385 -13.51 3.04 -24.83
CA TYR A 385 -14.81 3.69 -24.61
C TYR A 385 -15.16 3.87 -23.13
N TYR A 386 -14.21 3.55 -22.25
CA TYR A 386 -14.30 3.68 -20.81
C TYR A 386 -13.05 4.39 -20.28
N LYS A 387 -13.10 4.79 -19.01
CA LYS A 387 -11.95 5.32 -18.27
C LYS A 387 -11.57 4.37 -17.14
N LEU A 388 -10.33 4.45 -16.69
CA LEU A 388 -9.86 3.74 -15.50
C LEU A 388 -9.68 4.74 -14.37
N LEU A 389 -10.01 4.31 -13.15
CA LEU A 389 -9.79 5.08 -11.93
C LEU A 389 -8.97 4.22 -10.98
N THR A 390 -7.89 4.78 -10.45
CA THR A 390 -7.24 4.27 -9.24
C THR A 390 -7.67 5.11 -8.05
N ASN A 391 -8.03 4.43 -6.96
CA ASN A 391 -8.37 5.06 -5.69
C ASN A 391 -7.88 4.17 -4.56
N SER A 392 -6.87 4.65 -3.79
CA SER A 392 -6.31 3.96 -2.62
C SER A 392 -5.97 2.49 -2.90
N ASN A 393 -5.11 2.25 -3.88
CA ASN A 393 -4.66 0.91 -4.29
C ASN A 393 -5.79 0.01 -4.79
N LYS A 394 -6.81 0.57 -5.45
CA LYS A 394 -7.85 -0.19 -6.15
C LYS A 394 -8.07 0.34 -7.54
N LEU A 395 -8.21 -0.56 -8.50
CA LEU A 395 -8.49 -0.25 -9.90
C LEU A 395 -9.99 -0.44 -10.20
N TYR A 396 -10.59 0.58 -10.79
CA TYR A 396 -11.98 0.60 -11.22
C TYR A 396 -12.08 0.91 -12.71
N ILE A 397 -13.12 0.37 -13.35
CA ILE A 397 -13.55 0.73 -14.69
C ILE A 397 -14.77 1.64 -14.63
N ILE A 398 -14.78 2.68 -15.48
CA ILE A 398 -15.88 3.64 -15.59
C ILE A 398 -16.40 3.64 -17.02
N LYS A 399 -17.60 3.08 -17.25
CA LYS A 399 -18.20 2.89 -18.58
C LYS A 399 -19.56 3.55 -18.72
#